data_AF-A0A920G6A3-F1
#
_entry.id   AF-A0A920G6A3-F1
#
_cell.length_a   1.000
_cell.length_b   1.000
_cell.length_c   1.000
_cell.angle_alpha   90.00
_cell.angle_beta   90.00
_cell.angle_gamma   90.00
#
_symmetry.space_group_name_H-M   'P 1'
#
loop_
_entity.id
_entity.type
_entity.pdbx_description
1 polymer ?
#
loop_
_entity_poly.entity_id
_entity_poly.type
_entity_poly.pdbx_seq_one_letter_code
_entity_poly.pdbx_strand_id
1 'polypeptide(L)' 'MSYKDQRELDALPAEIESLEARHAQLLEIIAQPDFYEQSPDEVATTLDAVTESEQALDRALERLVELEG' A
#
# COMPACT_ATOMS: atom_id res chain seq x y z
N MET A 1 15.84 7.14 -20.04
CA MET A 1 14.68 7.77 -19.40
C MET A 1 13.94 8.67 -20.39
N SER A 2 12.66 8.38 -20.63
CA SER A 2 11.74 9.30 -21.31
C SER A 2 11.32 10.43 -20.37
N TYR A 3 10.81 11.55 -20.91
CA TYR A 3 10.20 12.63 -20.12
C TYR A 3 9.02 12.11 -19.26
N LYS A 4 8.30 11.09 -19.76
CA LYS A 4 7.21 10.45 -19.02
C LYS A 4 7.73 9.67 -17.82
N ASP A 5 8.80 8.90 -18.02
CA ASP A 5 9.44 8.08 -16.97
C ASP A 5 10.00 8.97 -15.85
N GLN A 6 10.61 10.12 -16.20
CA GLN A 6 11.13 11.06 -15.21
C GLN A 6 10.00 11.64 -14.33
N ARG A 7 8.89 12.05 -14.95
CA ARG A 7 7.73 12.57 -14.21
C ARG A 7 7.08 11.51 -13.32
N GLU A 8 7.09 10.25 -13.75
CA GLU A 8 6.63 9.13 -12.95
C GLU A 8 7.54 8.92 -11.74
N LEU A 9 8.85 8.87 -11.95
CA LEU A 9 9.86 8.77 -10.90
C LEU A 9 9.76 9.90 -9.88
N ASP A 10 9.48 11.14 -10.32
CA ASP A 10 9.32 12.29 -9.42
C ASP A 10 8.05 12.19 -8.53
N ALA A 11 7.02 11.45 -8.97
CA ALA A 11 5.75 11.31 -8.25
C ALA A 11 5.71 10.05 -7.36
N LEU A 12 6.44 9.01 -7.74
CA LEU A 12 6.41 7.69 -7.13
C LEU A 12 6.78 7.66 -5.64
N PRO A 13 7.76 8.45 -5.14
CA PRO A 13 8.05 8.49 -3.70
C PRO A 13 6.86 8.93 -2.84
N ALA A 14 6.10 9.93 -3.30
CA ALA A 14 4.93 10.40 -2.57
C ALA A 14 3.78 9.38 -2.60
N GLU A 15 3.67 8.61 -3.69
CA GLU A 15 2.73 7.49 -3.78
C GLU A 15 3.12 6.37 -2.80
N ILE A 16 4.39 5.99 -2.75
CA ILE A 16 4.93 5.00 -1.81
C ILE A 16 4.66 5.42 -0.36
N GLU A 17 5.00 6.66 0.03
CA GLU A 17 4.73 7.16 1.39
C GLU A 17 3.25 7.08 1.75
N SER A 18 2.36 7.39 0.81
CA SER A 18 0.91 7.27 1.02
C SER A 18 0.45 5.82 1.20
N LEU A 19 1.02 4.89 0.43
CA LEU A 19 0.73 3.46 0.51
C LEU A 19 1.24 2.87 1.83
N GLU A 20 2.46 3.24 2.25
CA GLU A 20 3.04 2.87 3.54
C GLU A 20 2.17 3.34 4.70
N ALA A 21 1.77 4.61 4.70
CA ALA A 21 0.91 5.18 5.74
C ALA A 21 -0.44 4.46 5.79
N ARG A 22 -1.02 4.15 4.62
CA ARG A 22 -2.29 3.43 4.53
C ARG A 22 -2.17 2.00 5.05
N HIS A 23 -1.12 1.28 4.66
CA HIS A 23 -0.86 -0.08 5.11
C HIS A 23 -0.64 -0.12 6.63
N ALA A 24 0.16 0.80 7.17
CA ALA A 24 0.39 0.91 8.61
C ALA A 24 -0.92 1.15 9.39
N GLN A 25 -1.79 2.05 8.93
CA GLN A 25 -3.10 2.29 9.54
C GLN A 25 -3.99 1.03 9.53
N LEU A 26 -3.96 0.27 8.44
CA LEU A 26 -4.70 -0.99 8.34
C LEU A 26 -4.16 -2.05 9.30
N LEU A 27 -2.83 -2.16 9.42
CA LEU A 27 -2.18 -3.03 10.39
C LEU A 27 -2.56 -2.65 11.83
N GLU A 28 -2.61 -1.36 12.15
CA GLU A 28 -3.07 -0.87 13.46
C GLU A 28 -4.53 -1.25 13.75
N ILE A 29 -5.40 -1.22 12.74
CA ILE A 29 -6.81 -1.63 12.86
C ILE A 29 -6.90 -3.13 13.17
N ILE A 30 -6.24 -3.98 12.38
CA ILE A 30 -6.34 -5.43 12.58
C ILE A 30 -5.62 -5.94 13.84
N ALA A 31 -4.73 -5.13 14.40
CA ALA A 31 -4.06 -5.38 15.67
C ALA A 31 -4.95 -5.06 16.89
N GLN A 32 -6.08 -4.37 16.70
CA GLN A 32 -7.01 -4.12 17.80
C GLN A 32 -7.66 -5.43 18.27
N PRO A 33 -7.79 -5.67 19.58
CA PRO A 33 -8.30 -6.92 20.12
C PRO A 33 -9.77 -7.20 19.76
N ASP A 34 -10.56 -6.15 19.54
CA ASP A 34 -11.97 -6.19 19.15
C ASP A 34 -12.17 -6.33 17.64
N PHE A 35 -11.11 -6.22 16.82
CA PHE A 35 -11.23 -6.31 15.36
C PHE A 35 -11.83 -7.65 14.91
N TYR A 36 -11.37 -8.75 15.47
CA TYR A 36 -11.88 -10.10 15.13
C TYR A 36 -13.23 -10.42 15.79
N GLU A 37 -13.78 -9.52 16.61
CA GLU A 37 -15.14 -9.61 17.17
C GLU A 37 -16.20 -8.97 16.25
N GLN A 38 -15.76 -8.25 15.20
CA GLN A 38 -16.64 -7.64 14.19
C GLN A 38 -17.31 -8.70 13.31
N SER A 39 -18.21 -8.25 12.42
CA SER A 39 -18.85 -9.19 11.49
C SER A 39 -17.82 -9.82 10.54
N PRO A 40 -18.03 -11.08 10.08
CA PRO A 40 -17.11 -11.73 9.16
C PRO A 40 -16.88 -10.94 7.87
N ASP A 41 -17.90 -10.23 7.37
CA ASP A 41 -17.80 -9.37 6.19
C ASP A 41 -16.87 -8.16 6.45
N GLU A 42 -16.96 -7.51 7.61
CA GLU A 42 -16.09 -6.38 7.98
C GLU A 42 -14.63 -6.81 8.16
N VAL A 43 -14.42 -7.96 8.83
CA VAL A 43 -13.10 -8.55 9.02
C VAL A 43 -12.48 -8.91 7.67
N ALA A 44 -13.22 -9.62 6.81
CA ALA A 44 -12.74 -10.00 5.48
C ALA A 44 -12.39 -8.77 4.64
N THR A 45 -13.28 -7.78 4.59
CA THR A 45 -13.06 -6.54 3.84
C THR A 45 -11.78 -5.81 4.28
N THR A 46 -11.51 -5.76 5.57
CA THR A 46 -10.32 -5.07 6.09
C THR A 46 -9.04 -5.87 5.84
N LEU A 47 -9.07 -7.20 5.95
CA LEU A 47 -7.93 -8.06 5.62
C LEU A 47 -7.62 -8.05 4.11
N ASP A 48 -8.65 -7.98 3.27
CA ASP A 48 -8.49 -7.77 1.83
C ASP A 48 -7.81 -6.43 1.57
N ALA A 49 -8.24 -5.35 2.23
CA ALA A 49 -7.62 -4.04 2.12
C ALA A 49 -6.14 -4.03 2.58
N VAL A 50 -5.79 -4.77 3.64
CA VAL A 50 -4.39 -4.96 4.07
C VAL A 50 -3.59 -5.57 2.92
N THR A 51 -4.07 -6.69 2.38
CA THR A 51 -3.41 -7.43 1.29
C THR A 51 -3.26 -6.58 0.03
N GLU A 52 -4.29 -5.84 -0.35
CA GLU A 52 -4.26 -4.95 -1.51
C GLU A 52 -3.26 -3.80 -1.33
N SER A 53 -3.21 -3.21 -0.14
CA SER A 53 -2.25 -2.13 0.16
C SER A 53 -0.80 -2.59 0.15
N GLU A 54 -0.53 -3.81 0.65
CA GLU A 54 0.81 -4.44 0.59
C GLU A 54 1.23 -4.69 -0.86
N GLN A 55 0.34 -5.31 -1.67
CA GLN A 55 0.63 -5.56 -3.08
C GLN A 55 0.82 -4.28 -3.91
N ALA A 56 0.09 -3.21 -3.58
CA ALA A 56 0.27 -1.93 -4.23
C ALA A 56 1.64 -1.31 -3.90
N LEU A 57 2.05 -1.40 -2.63
CA LEU A 57 3.37 -0.95 -2.18
C LEU A 57 4.49 -1.72 -2.88
N ASP A 58 4.41 -3.05 -2.94
CA ASP A 58 5.39 -3.89 -3.64
C ASP A 58 5.54 -3.50 -5.10
N ARG A 59 4.42 -3.30 -5.82
CA ARG A 59 4.44 -2.85 -7.22
C ARG A 59 5.08 -1.49 -7.39
N ALA A 60 4.79 -0.55 -6.48
CA ALA A 60 5.37 0.79 -6.54
C ALA A 60 6.89 0.76 -6.29
N LEU A 61 7.35 -0.08 -5.36
CA LEU A 61 8.76 -0.30 -5.09
C LEU A 61 9.48 -0.98 -6.26
N GLU A 62 8.89 -2.01 -6.85
CA GLU A 62 9.40 -2.65 -8.07
C GLU A 62 9.52 -1.63 -9.21
N ARG A 63 8.49 -0.79 -9.39
CA ARG A 63 8.49 0.26 -10.41
C ARG A 63 9.58 1.30 -10.17
N LEU A 64 9.85 1.65 -8.91
CA LEU A 64 10.92 2.57 -8.55
C LEU A 64 12.27 2.02 -8.99
N VAL A 65 12.54 0.75 -8.67
CA VAL A 65 13.77 0.07 -9.08
C VAL A 65 13.91 0.00 -10.60
N GLU A 66 12.83 -0.29 -11.33
CA GLU A 66 12.82 -0.27 -12.81
C GLU A 66 13.13 1.12 -13.40
N LEU A 67 12.67 2.18 -12.75
CA LEU A 67 12.88 3.56 -13.19
C LEU A 67 14.22 4.15 -12.76
N GLU A 68 14.92 3.56 -11.80
CA GLU A 68 16.27 3.97 -11.40
C GLU A 68 17.38 3.18 -12.13
N GLY A 69 17.07 1.98 -12.64
CA GLY A 69 17.99 1.11 -13.38
C GLY A 69 18.24 1.50 -14.84
#